data_AF-A0AAW3UVT6-F1
#
_entry.id   AF-A0AAW3UVT6-F1
#
_cell.length_a   1.000
_cell.length_b   1.000
_cell.length_c   1.000
_cell.angle_alpha   90.00
_cell.angle_beta   90.00
_cell.angle_gamma   90.00
#
_symmetry.space_group_name_H-M   'P 1'
#
loop_
_entity.id
_entity.type
_entity.pdbx_description
1 polymer ?
#
loop_
_entity_poly.entity_id
_entity_poly.type
_entity_poly.pdbx_seq_one_letter_code
_entity_poly.pdbx_strand_id
1 'polypeptide(L)'
;MSALDHASSCIHLVVALRDGELQRDGTSGLVQVLCFDGALTEDEMRAYVSQRMIGRTGPGSTRLLACLVTEYAGYDAQFAEQLIALDDAEILALPESLSAQLANDSMRWTRDSWREGTRMTIQGRSLIHPLREWYLANHHGPRQKEMRTAASKRYWRACVHALMPWLEERRLAVLQKLRQPLEALAAKTGGKICRKLQSGETLEYEIDELEYNNVVGLARLEIDPLIVPVHAQSVLAVCRAAKAVRDDLAHLRKPDTAKIAGLIAAMDAILP
;
A
#
# COMPACT_ATOMS: atom_id res chain seq x y z
N MET A 1 -16.98 -27.20 21.63
CA MET A 1 -18.27 -27.83 22.00
C MET A 1 -19.15 -26.73 22.58
N SER A 2 -20.37 -26.63 22.05
CA SER A 2 -21.35 -25.58 22.31
C SER A 2 -21.63 -25.42 23.82
N ALA A 3 -21.34 -24.25 24.39
CA ALA A 3 -21.69 -23.88 25.76
C ALA A 3 -23.16 -23.42 25.88
N LEU A 4 -24.01 -23.77 24.90
CA LEU A 4 -25.41 -23.34 24.83
C LEU A 4 -26.41 -24.41 25.33
N ASP A 5 -25.95 -25.61 25.72
CA ASP A 5 -26.87 -26.72 26.02
C ASP A 5 -27.54 -26.65 27.40
N HIS A 6 -27.19 -25.68 28.25
CA HIS A 6 -27.75 -25.54 29.60
C HIS A 6 -28.15 -24.10 29.93
N ALA A 7 -29.25 -23.60 29.36
CA ALA A 7 -29.90 -22.39 29.88
C ALA A 7 -31.41 -22.40 29.62
N SER A 8 -32.18 -22.86 30.60
CA SER A 8 -33.59 -22.52 30.72
C SER A 8 -33.67 -21.09 31.30
N SER A 9 -34.15 -20.15 30.48
CA SER A 9 -34.29 -18.71 30.75
C SER A 9 -32.99 -17.98 31.16
N CYS A 10 -32.39 -17.24 30.23
CA CYS A 10 -31.26 -16.34 30.54
C CYS A 10 -31.43 -15.01 29.81
N ILE A 11 -31.74 -13.95 30.56
CA ILE A 11 -31.48 -12.58 30.10
C ILE A 11 -29.96 -12.41 30.14
N HIS A 12 -29.32 -12.44 28.99
CA HIS A 12 -27.90 -12.16 28.87
C HIS A 12 -27.71 -10.64 28.78
N LEU A 13 -27.23 -10.04 29.87
CA LEU A 13 -26.82 -8.64 29.86
C LEU A 13 -25.43 -8.55 29.21
N VAL A 14 -25.37 -8.08 27.97
CA VAL A 14 -24.12 -7.76 27.28
C VAL A 14 -23.82 -6.28 27.53
N VAL A 15 -22.78 -5.99 28.30
CA VAL A 15 -22.33 -4.62 28.55
C VAL A 15 -21.06 -4.37 27.73
N ALA A 16 -21.15 -3.48 26.75
CA ALA A 16 -20.01 -2.96 26.02
C ALA A 16 -19.43 -1.76 26.79
N LEU A 17 -18.27 -1.94 27.40
CA LEU A 17 -17.56 -0.90 28.12
C LEU A 17 -16.39 -0.41 27.26
N ARG A 18 -16.39 0.88 26.92
CA ARG A 18 -15.22 1.56 26.32
C ARG A 18 -14.42 2.20 27.45
N ASP A 19 -13.73 1.37 28.22
CA ASP A 19 -12.76 1.85 29.21
C ASP A 19 -11.44 1.13 28.95
N GLY A 20 -10.40 1.87 28.58
CA GLY A 20 -9.10 1.33 28.13
C GLY A 20 -8.36 0.47 29.17
N GLU A 21 -8.95 0.26 30.35
CA GLU A 21 -8.51 -0.65 31.41
C GLU A 21 -8.98 -2.11 31.18
N LEU A 22 -10.14 -2.31 30.55
CA LEU A 22 -10.60 -3.63 30.12
C LEU A 22 -10.14 -3.83 28.68
N GLN A 23 -9.30 -4.84 28.45
CA GLN A 23 -8.75 -5.18 27.12
C GLN A 23 -9.10 -6.60 26.69
N ARG A 24 -9.92 -7.29 27.47
CA ARG A 24 -10.29 -8.69 27.25
C ARG A 24 -11.71 -8.93 27.69
N ASP A 25 -12.37 -9.84 26.98
CA ASP A 25 -13.65 -10.36 27.38
C ASP A 25 -13.55 -10.98 28.77
N GLY A 26 -14.55 -10.69 29.59
CA GLY A 26 -14.64 -11.12 30.97
C GLY A 26 -15.96 -11.83 31.23
N THR A 27 -15.96 -12.69 32.23
CA THR A 27 -17.19 -13.25 32.79
C THR A 27 -17.23 -12.95 34.28
N SER A 28 -18.35 -12.42 34.75
CA SER A 28 -18.61 -12.19 36.17
C SER A 28 -20.02 -12.68 36.49
N GLY A 29 -20.11 -13.87 37.08
CA GLY A 29 -21.39 -14.55 37.31
C GLY A 29 -22.13 -14.88 36.02
N LEU A 30 -23.39 -14.45 35.90
CA LEU A 30 -24.21 -14.60 34.68
C LEU A 30 -23.97 -13.50 33.63
N VAL A 31 -23.07 -12.55 33.91
CA VAL A 31 -22.79 -11.41 33.03
C VAL A 31 -21.57 -11.72 32.17
N GLN A 32 -21.78 -11.69 30.85
CA GLN A 32 -20.70 -11.74 29.87
C GLN A 32 -20.36 -10.30 29.47
N VAL A 33 -19.13 -9.89 29.76
CA VAL A 33 -18.60 -8.58 29.35
C VAL A 33 -17.81 -8.81 28.06
N LEU A 34 -18.34 -8.32 26.95
CA LEU A 34 -17.63 -8.27 25.68
C LEU A 34 -16.93 -6.91 25.60
N CYS A 35 -15.61 -6.94 25.52
CA CYS A 35 -14.82 -5.73 25.42
C CYS A 35 -14.66 -5.37 23.94
N PHE A 36 -15.39 -4.33 23.50
CA PHE A 36 -15.19 -3.74 22.18
C PHE A 36 -14.43 -2.42 22.32
N ASP A 37 -13.14 -2.45 22.00
CA ASP A 37 -12.24 -1.30 22.06
C ASP A 37 -12.37 -0.38 20.82
N GLY A 38 -13.18 -0.79 19.82
CA GLY A 38 -13.37 -0.05 18.57
C GLY A 38 -12.22 -0.20 17.57
N ALA A 39 -11.25 -1.07 17.89
CA ALA A 39 -10.16 -1.46 17.03
C ALA A 39 -10.63 -2.15 15.76
N LEU A 40 -10.02 -1.83 14.63
CA LEU A 40 -10.13 -2.66 13.43
C LEU A 40 -8.82 -3.41 13.18
N THR A 41 -8.94 -4.70 12.84
CA THR A 41 -7.87 -5.47 12.20
C THR A 41 -7.52 -4.89 10.83
N GLU A 42 -6.41 -5.33 10.24
CA GLU A 42 -5.99 -4.86 8.91
C GLU A 42 -7.06 -5.14 7.84
N ASP A 43 -7.65 -6.33 7.86
CA ASP A 43 -8.69 -6.72 6.90
C ASP A 43 -9.99 -5.94 7.12
N GLU A 44 -10.38 -5.73 8.38
CA GLU A 44 -11.55 -4.91 8.73
C GLU A 44 -11.35 -3.45 8.33
N MET A 45 -10.17 -2.87 8.57
CA MET A 45 -9.85 -1.51 8.16
C MET A 45 -9.87 -1.37 6.63
N ARG A 46 -9.31 -2.36 5.91
CA ARG A 46 -9.34 -2.38 4.45
C ARG A 46 -10.77 -2.44 3.93
N ALA A 47 -11.63 -3.28 4.52
CA ALA A 47 -13.04 -3.36 4.16
C ALA A 47 -13.77 -2.05 4.47
N TYR A 48 -13.53 -1.47 5.65
CA TYR A 48 -14.10 -0.21 6.08
C TYR A 48 -13.77 0.94 5.12
N VAL A 49 -12.49 1.15 4.84
CA VAL A 49 -12.03 2.21 3.93
C VAL A 49 -12.53 1.97 2.50
N SER A 50 -12.51 0.72 2.03
CA SER A 50 -13.00 0.37 0.69
C SER A 50 -14.49 0.70 0.52
N GLN A 51 -15.30 0.52 1.57
CA GLN A 51 -16.72 0.88 1.55
C GLN A 51 -16.97 2.38 1.61
N ARG A 52 -16.12 3.13 2.32
CA ARG A 52 -16.28 4.59 2.50
C ARG A 52 -15.69 5.41 1.35
N MET A 53 -14.73 4.87 0.63
CA MET A 53 -14.11 5.52 -0.53
C MET A 53 -14.67 4.99 -1.87
N ILE A 54 -15.86 4.39 -1.87
CA ILE A 54 -16.55 3.97 -3.11
C ILE A 54 -16.79 5.21 -3.98
N GLY A 55 -16.12 5.28 -5.13
CA GLY A 55 -16.22 6.40 -6.07
C GLY A 55 -15.10 7.43 -5.96
N ARG A 56 -14.28 7.38 -4.90
CA ARG A 56 -13.03 8.16 -4.81
C ARG A 56 -11.86 7.29 -5.25
N THR A 57 -11.75 7.09 -6.56
CA THR A 57 -10.58 6.43 -7.14
C THR A 57 -9.34 7.28 -6.87
N GLY A 58 -8.18 6.63 -6.71
CA GLY A 58 -6.94 7.35 -6.55
C GLY A 58 -6.54 8.14 -7.78
N PRO A 59 -5.30 8.65 -7.87
CA PRO A 59 -4.81 9.20 -9.13
C PRO A 59 -5.06 8.17 -10.25
N GLY A 60 -5.74 8.63 -11.30
CA GLY A 60 -6.12 7.84 -12.46
C GLY A 60 -6.93 6.58 -12.11
N SER A 61 -6.58 5.46 -12.72
CA SER A 61 -7.27 4.17 -12.54
C SER A 61 -6.83 3.36 -11.31
N THR A 62 -6.14 3.97 -10.33
CA THR A 62 -5.57 3.27 -9.16
C THR A 62 -6.44 3.31 -7.90
N ARG A 63 -6.12 2.47 -6.91
CA ARG A 63 -6.70 2.49 -5.55
C ARG A 63 -5.74 3.05 -4.49
N LEU A 64 -4.73 3.82 -4.92
CA LEU A 64 -3.63 4.23 -4.04
C LEU A 64 -4.10 5.04 -2.82
N LEU A 65 -5.05 5.96 -2.99
CA LEU A 65 -5.56 6.77 -1.88
C LEU A 65 -6.19 5.89 -0.79
N ALA A 66 -7.04 4.92 -1.18
CA ALA A 66 -7.66 4.00 -0.23
C ALA A 66 -6.62 3.13 0.50
N CYS A 67 -5.59 2.65 -0.20
CA CYS A 67 -4.49 1.92 0.43
C CYS A 67 -3.68 2.80 1.40
N LEU A 68 -3.43 4.07 1.06
CA LEU A 68 -2.74 5.01 1.94
C LEU A 68 -3.56 5.29 3.20
N VAL A 69 -4.85 5.59 3.05
CA VAL A 69 -5.78 5.78 4.18
C VAL A 69 -5.79 4.53 5.07
N THR A 70 -5.89 3.33 4.49
CA THR A 70 -5.87 2.07 5.26
C THR A 70 -4.58 1.93 6.09
N GLU A 71 -3.42 2.15 5.47
CA GLU A 71 -2.12 2.02 6.13
C GLU A 71 -1.87 3.08 7.22
N TYR A 72 -2.34 4.30 7.00
CA TYR A 72 -2.16 5.44 7.91
C TYR A 72 -3.27 5.59 8.94
N ALA A 73 -4.45 4.99 8.76
CA ALA A 73 -5.42 4.83 9.83
C ALA A 73 -4.96 3.77 10.85
N GLY A 74 -4.27 2.73 10.36
CA GLY A 74 -3.88 1.59 11.18
C GLY A 74 -5.13 0.88 11.69
N TYR A 75 -5.41 0.98 12.98
CA TYR A 75 -6.55 0.35 13.62
C TYR A 75 -7.67 1.33 14.02
N ASP A 76 -7.43 2.63 13.87
CA ASP A 76 -8.32 3.68 14.39
C ASP A 76 -9.30 4.11 13.29
N ALA A 77 -10.55 3.65 13.41
CA ALA A 77 -11.61 3.99 12.46
C ALA A 77 -11.97 5.47 12.47
N GLN A 78 -11.88 6.14 13.62
CA GLN A 78 -12.13 7.58 13.69
C GLN A 78 -11.04 8.36 12.96
N PHE A 79 -9.79 7.90 13.08
CA PHE A 79 -8.69 8.48 12.31
C PHE A 79 -8.83 8.18 10.81
N ALA A 80 -9.32 7.00 10.43
CA ALA A 80 -9.64 6.70 9.03
C ALA A 80 -10.62 7.72 8.44
N GLU A 81 -11.69 8.08 9.16
CA GLU A 81 -12.65 9.09 8.70
C GLU A 81 -12.01 10.48 8.54
N GLN A 82 -11.09 10.86 9.44
CA GLN A 82 -10.33 12.10 9.30
C GLN A 82 -9.43 12.10 8.05
N LEU A 83 -8.78 10.98 7.77
CA LEU A 83 -7.95 10.83 6.57
C LEU A 83 -8.78 10.80 5.29
N ILE A 84 -9.98 10.19 5.31
CA ILE A 84 -10.93 10.17 4.19
C ILE A 84 -11.45 11.59 3.89
N ALA A 85 -11.51 12.47 4.89
CA ALA A 85 -11.95 13.85 4.70
C ALA A 85 -10.86 14.76 4.08
N LEU A 86 -9.59 14.34 4.09
CA LEU A 86 -8.49 15.09 3.44
C LEU A 86 -8.68 15.14 1.94
N ASP A 87 -8.07 16.13 1.28
CA ASP A 87 -8.03 16.18 -0.19
C ASP A 87 -7.05 15.12 -0.77
N ASP A 88 -7.13 14.88 -2.08
CA ASP A 88 -6.30 13.84 -2.72
C ASP A 88 -4.81 14.14 -2.61
N ALA A 89 -4.43 15.43 -2.65
CA ALA A 89 -3.03 15.85 -2.59
C ALA A 89 -2.44 15.64 -1.20
N GLU A 90 -3.22 15.92 -0.15
CA GLU A 90 -2.88 15.68 1.25
C GLU A 90 -2.72 14.19 1.53
N ILE A 91 -3.61 13.33 1.00
CA ILE A 91 -3.47 11.87 1.16
C ILE A 91 -2.20 11.38 0.45
N LEU A 92 -1.92 11.86 -0.77
CA LEU A 92 -0.68 11.52 -1.49
C LEU A 92 0.59 12.06 -0.83
N ALA A 93 0.47 13.09 0.01
CA ALA A 93 1.54 13.68 0.79
C ALA A 93 1.68 13.07 2.20
N LEU A 94 1.06 11.92 2.49
CA LEU A 94 1.27 11.22 3.75
C LEU A 94 2.71 10.67 3.86
N PRO A 95 3.32 10.66 5.07
CA PRO A 95 2.79 11.17 6.33
C PRO A 95 2.97 12.69 6.53
N GLU A 96 3.62 13.39 5.60
CA GLU A 96 4.01 14.79 5.77
C GLU A 96 2.82 15.73 5.99
N SER A 97 1.64 15.40 5.46
CA SER A 97 0.37 16.12 5.67
C SER A 97 -0.28 15.94 7.04
N LEU A 98 0.21 15.04 7.90
CA LEU A 98 -0.42 14.71 9.20
C LEU A 98 -0.22 15.77 10.31
N SER A 99 0.39 16.90 9.99
CA SER A 99 0.78 17.92 10.98
C SER A 99 -0.42 18.54 11.70
N ALA A 100 -1.54 18.75 11.00
CA ALA A 100 -2.75 19.29 11.59
C ALA A 100 -3.38 18.31 12.59
N GLN A 101 -3.45 17.03 12.25
CA GLN A 101 -4.02 15.98 13.08
C GLN A 101 -3.14 15.70 14.31
N LEU A 102 -1.81 15.84 14.17
CA LEU A 102 -0.89 15.82 15.31
C LEU A 102 -1.17 16.94 16.31
N ALA A 103 -1.48 18.15 15.82
CA ALA A 103 -1.66 19.33 16.67
C ALA A 103 -2.95 19.28 17.50
N ASN A 104 -3.98 18.58 17.02
CA ASN A 104 -5.27 18.47 17.71
C ASN A 104 -5.18 17.84 19.11
N ASP A 105 -4.17 16.98 19.36
CA ASP A 105 -3.90 16.40 20.67
C ASP A 105 -2.41 16.08 20.85
N SER A 106 -1.59 17.12 20.94
CA SER A 106 -0.14 16.99 21.03
C SER A 106 0.34 16.19 22.26
N MET A 107 -0.42 16.25 23.36
CA MET A 107 -0.07 15.54 24.59
C MET A 107 -0.29 14.04 24.50
N ARG A 108 -1.33 13.57 23.80
CA ARG A 108 -1.59 12.14 23.56
C ARG A 108 -0.37 11.43 22.96
N TRP A 109 0.30 12.07 22.00
CA TRP A 109 1.41 11.45 21.27
C TRP A 109 2.73 11.38 22.06
N THR A 110 2.82 12.04 23.22
CA THR A 110 4.03 12.04 24.05
C THR A 110 4.19 10.77 24.90
N ARG A 111 3.09 10.09 25.28
CA ARG A 111 3.09 9.00 26.28
C ARG A 111 2.67 7.66 25.69
N ASP A 112 3.29 6.56 26.12
CA ASP A 112 2.97 5.21 25.62
C ASP A 112 1.61 4.66 26.11
N SER A 113 1.08 5.20 27.21
CA SER A 113 -0.04 4.64 27.98
C SER A 113 -1.30 5.51 27.96
N TRP A 114 -1.53 6.32 26.91
CA TRP A 114 -2.72 7.18 26.87
C TRP A 114 -4.00 6.34 26.68
N ARG A 115 -5.08 6.74 27.37
CA ARG A 115 -6.36 6.01 27.52
C ARG A 115 -7.05 5.65 26.19
N GLU A 116 -6.70 6.35 25.10
CA GLU A 116 -7.25 6.16 23.75
C GLU A 116 -6.25 5.51 22.78
N GLY A 117 -5.35 4.66 23.28
CA GLY A 117 -4.58 3.78 22.41
C GLY A 117 -3.53 4.52 21.58
N THR A 118 -2.41 4.89 22.21
CA THR A 118 -1.15 5.12 21.49
C THR A 118 -0.53 3.81 20.99
N ARG A 119 -0.94 2.71 21.62
CA ARG A 119 -0.61 1.33 21.29
C ARG A 119 -1.84 0.47 21.47
N MET A 120 -1.94 -0.60 20.69
CA MET A 120 -3.01 -1.57 20.84
C MET A 120 -2.52 -2.96 20.49
N THR A 121 -3.12 -3.98 21.10
CA THR A 121 -2.77 -5.37 20.81
C THR A 121 -3.89 -6.02 20.00
N ILE A 122 -3.66 -6.25 18.71
CA ILE A 122 -4.62 -6.92 17.82
C ILE A 122 -4.01 -8.24 17.39
N GLN A 123 -4.75 -9.34 17.57
CA GLN A 123 -4.30 -10.69 17.19
C GLN A 123 -2.89 -11.03 17.73
N GLY A 124 -2.59 -10.62 18.97
CA GLY A 124 -1.29 -10.85 19.62
C GLY A 124 -0.14 -9.95 19.13
N ARG A 125 -0.39 -8.99 18.23
CA ARG A 125 0.61 -8.02 17.75
C ARG A 125 0.40 -6.66 18.41
N SER A 126 1.45 -6.08 18.97
CA SER A 126 1.43 -4.70 19.47
C SER A 126 1.63 -3.73 18.32
N LEU A 127 0.60 -2.94 18.02
CA LEU A 127 0.59 -1.92 16.97
C LEU A 127 0.71 -0.53 17.59
N ILE A 128 1.50 0.33 16.97
CA ILE A 128 1.66 1.74 17.34
C ILE A 128 0.73 2.58 16.46
N HIS A 129 0.03 3.54 17.07
CA HIS A 129 -0.83 4.47 16.33
C HIS A 129 0.00 5.29 15.30
N PRO A 130 -0.44 5.44 14.04
CA PRO A 130 0.36 6.12 13.01
C PRO A 130 0.72 7.58 13.35
N LEU A 131 -0.15 8.34 14.02
CA LEU A 131 0.19 9.67 14.54
C LEU A 131 1.28 9.62 15.62
N ARG A 132 1.31 8.61 16.49
CA ARG A 132 2.40 8.45 17.47
C ARG A 132 3.72 8.14 16.77
N GLU A 133 3.67 7.25 15.78
CA GLU A 133 4.82 6.91 14.95
C GLU A 133 5.39 8.17 14.27
N TRP A 134 4.51 8.97 13.65
CA TRP A 134 4.90 10.23 13.01
C TRP A 134 5.40 11.29 14.00
N TYR A 135 4.79 11.39 15.19
CA TYR A 135 5.26 12.26 16.26
C TYR A 135 6.69 11.90 16.67
N LEU A 136 6.95 10.64 17.00
CA LEU A 136 8.27 10.17 17.43
C LEU A 136 9.32 10.24 16.31
N ALA A 137 8.90 10.12 15.05
CA ALA A 137 9.76 10.30 13.89
C ALA A 137 10.28 11.75 13.77
N ASN A 138 9.52 12.74 14.24
CA ASN A 138 9.86 14.16 14.13
C ASN A 138 10.45 14.76 15.42
N HIS A 139 10.36 14.08 16.55
CA HIS A 139 10.96 14.51 17.81
C HIS A 139 12.30 13.79 18.08
N HIS A 140 13.23 14.49 18.72
CA HIS A 140 14.52 13.89 19.09
C HIS A 140 14.29 12.80 20.15
N GLY A 141 14.86 11.62 19.91
CA GLY A 141 14.74 10.50 20.84
C GLY A 141 15.37 9.22 20.30
N PRO A 142 15.55 8.20 21.17
CA PRO A 142 16.24 6.96 20.81
C PRO A 142 15.54 6.15 19.71
N ARG A 143 14.22 6.34 19.53
CA ARG A 143 13.41 5.63 18.53
C ARG A 143 13.14 6.42 17.25
N GLN A 144 13.70 7.62 17.11
CA GLN A 144 13.38 8.51 15.98
C GLN A 144 13.63 7.83 14.61
N LYS A 145 14.79 7.19 14.45
CA LYS A 145 15.15 6.50 13.20
C LYS A 145 14.21 5.32 12.91
N GLU A 146 13.91 4.50 13.92
CA GLU A 146 12.97 3.37 13.83
C GLU A 146 11.58 3.85 13.39
N MET A 147 11.07 4.90 14.00
CA MET A 147 9.74 5.45 13.72
C MET A 147 9.67 6.14 12.35
N ARG A 148 10.73 6.82 11.92
CA ARG A 148 10.83 7.33 10.53
C ARG A 148 10.74 6.19 9.52
N THR A 149 11.50 5.11 9.74
CA THR A 149 11.45 3.93 8.86
C THR A 149 10.07 3.27 8.87
N ALA A 150 9.43 3.14 10.04
CA ALA A 150 8.07 2.61 10.15
C ALA A 150 7.05 3.47 9.38
N ALA A 151 7.14 4.79 9.52
CA ALA A 151 6.25 5.74 8.83
C ALA A 151 6.45 5.68 7.31
N SER A 152 7.69 5.62 6.81
CA SER A 152 7.95 5.42 5.38
C SER A 152 7.47 4.05 4.88
N LYS A 153 7.55 3.02 5.72
CA LYS A 153 7.14 1.65 5.36
C LYS A 153 5.63 1.53 5.16
N ARG A 154 4.81 2.33 5.85
CA ARG A 154 3.35 2.43 5.60
C ARG A 154 3.05 2.87 4.18
N TYR A 155 3.68 3.97 3.74
CA TYR A 155 3.54 4.45 2.37
C TYR A 155 4.00 3.39 1.36
N TRP A 156 5.15 2.77 1.61
CA TRP A 156 5.65 1.69 0.76
C TRP A 156 4.65 0.52 0.66
N ARG A 157 4.07 0.05 1.78
CA ARG A 157 3.05 -1.01 1.75
C ARG A 157 1.82 -0.60 0.96
N ALA A 158 1.34 0.63 1.15
CA ALA A 158 0.22 1.16 0.37
C ALA A 158 0.52 1.13 -1.14
N CYS A 159 1.73 1.54 -1.55
CA CYS A 159 2.16 1.46 -2.94
C CYS A 159 2.27 0.03 -3.44
N VAL A 160 2.78 -0.91 -2.64
CA VAL A 160 2.82 -2.33 -3.03
C VAL A 160 1.42 -2.87 -3.25
N HIS A 161 0.49 -2.62 -2.32
CA HIS A 161 -0.88 -3.09 -2.42
C HIS A 161 -1.66 -2.48 -3.58
N ALA A 162 -1.42 -1.21 -3.90
CA ALA A 162 -2.13 -0.51 -4.97
C ALA A 162 -1.47 -0.67 -6.35
N LEU A 163 -0.16 -0.49 -6.44
CA LEU A 163 0.54 -0.32 -7.72
C LEU A 163 1.00 -1.65 -8.32
N MET A 164 1.40 -2.65 -7.51
CA MET A 164 1.85 -3.92 -8.06
C MET A 164 0.74 -4.65 -8.81
N PRO A 165 -0.47 -4.88 -8.23
CA PRO A 165 -1.56 -5.50 -8.98
C PRO A 165 -1.94 -4.68 -10.21
N TRP A 166 -2.06 -3.35 -10.06
CA TRP A 166 -2.42 -2.44 -11.14
C TRP A 166 -1.44 -2.50 -12.33
N LEU A 167 -0.14 -2.58 -12.05
CA LEU A 167 0.91 -2.74 -13.06
C LEU A 167 0.85 -4.11 -13.76
N GLU A 168 0.63 -5.19 -13.00
CA GLU A 168 0.57 -6.53 -13.57
C GLU A 168 -0.67 -6.74 -14.43
N GLU A 169 -1.83 -6.24 -14.01
CA GLU A 169 -3.08 -6.28 -14.79
C GLU A 169 -2.93 -5.61 -16.16
N ARG A 170 -2.13 -4.53 -16.25
CA ARG A 170 -1.93 -3.74 -17.48
C ARG A 170 -0.76 -4.22 -18.33
N ARG A 171 0.12 -5.06 -17.79
CA ARG A 171 1.39 -5.45 -18.42
C ARG A 171 1.21 -5.98 -19.82
N LEU A 172 0.30 -6.95 -20.01
CA LEU A 172 0.06 -7.55 -21.33
C LEU A 172 -0.46 -6.53 -22.36
N ALA A 173 -1.35 -5.63 -21.95
CA ALA A 173 -1.88 -4.60 -22.84
C ALA A 173 -0.80 -3.58 -23.26
N VAL A 174 0.13 -3.25 -22.37
CA VAL A 174 1.32 -2.43 -22.70
C VAL A 174 2.22 -3.17 -23.69
N LEU A 175 2.53 -4.44 -23.43
CA LEU A 175 3.39 -5.25 -24.32
C LEU A 175 2.78 -5.43 -25.70
N GLN A 176 1.46 -5.58 -25.80
CA GLN A 176 0.75 -5.69 -27.07
C GLN A 176 0.99 -4.47 -27.97
N LYS A 177 1.15 -3.26 -27.41
CA LYS A 177 1.51 -2.06 -28.18
C LYS A 177 2.96 -2.04 -28.67
N LEU A 178 3.82 -2.87 -28.09
CA LEU A 178 5.20 -3.10 -28.51
C LEU A 178 5.37 -4.42 -29.27
N ARG A 179 4.28 -5.11 -29.62
CA ARG A 179 4.35 -6.46 -30.17
C ARG A 179 5.16 -6.54 -31.44
N GLN A 180 4.88 -5.69 -32.42
CA GLN A 180 5.60 -5.69 -33.70
C GLN A 180 7.13 -5.51 -33.54
N PRO A 181 7.65 -4.51 -32.80
CA PRO A 181 9.09 -4.39 -32.61
C PRO A 181 9.68 -5.53 -31.76
N LEU A 182 8.91 -6.12 -30.82
CA LEU A 182 9.35 -7.29 -30.04
C LEU A 182 9.43 -8.56 -30.91
N GLU A 183 8.45 -8.82 -31.77
CA GLU A 183 8.46 -9.92 -32.73
C GLU A 183 9.61 -9.79 -33.73
N ALA A 184 9.87 -8.57 -34.23
CA ALA A 184 11.00 -8.30 -35.10
C ALA A 184 12.36 -8.57 -34.42
N LEU A 185 12.46 -8.29 -33.13
CA LEU A 185 13.64 -8.63 -32.33
C LEU A 185 13.75 -10.15 -32.12
N ALA A 186 12.65 -10.81 -31.75
CA ALA A 186 12.61 -12.25 -31.50
C ALA A 186 12.90 -13.09 -32.76
N ALA A 187 12.50 -12.60 -33.94
CA ALA A 187 12.78 -13.24 -35.22
C ALA A 187 14.28 -13.42 -35.50
N LYS A 188 15.14 -12.56 -34.93
CA LYS A 188 16.61 -12.69 -35.05
C LYS A 188 17.16 -13.87 -34.26
N THR A 189 16.42 -14.34 -33.25
CA THR A 189 16.87 -15.34 -32.26
C THR A 189 15.94 -16.55 -32.23
N GLY A 190 15.38 -16.93 -33.38
CA GLY A 190 14.59 -18.16 -33.52
C GLY A 190 13.20 -18.10 -32.88
N GLY A 191 12.65 -16.89 -32.69
CA GLY A 191 11.30 -16.68 -32.18
C GLY A 191 11.21 -16.32 -30.70
N LYS A 192 12.34 -16.30 -29.97
CA LYS A 192 12.40 -15.93 -28.55
C LYS A 192 13.21 -14.66 -28.32
N ILE A 193 12.99 -13.99 -27.19
CA ILE A 193 13.82 -12.86 -26.76
C ILE A 193 14.96 -13.36 -25.90
N CYS A 194 16.19 -13.19 -26.37
CA CYS A 194 17.39 -13.63 -25.65
C CYS A 194 18.10 -12.44 -24.99
N ARG A 195 18.45 -12.57 -23.71
CA ARG A 195 19.25 -11.59 -22.96
C ARG A 195 20.44 -12.27 -22.31
N LYS A 196 21.64 -11.82 -22.67
CA LYS A 196 22.87 -12.25 -21.98
C LYS A 196 23.04 -11.51 -20.66
N LEU A 197 23.31 -12.26 -19.60
CA LEU A 197 23.68 -11.76 -18.29
C LEU A 197 25.18 -11.47 -18.22
N GLN A 198 25.59 -10.68 -17.22
CA GLN A 198 27.01 -10.45 -16.93
C GLN A 198 27.75 -11.74 -16.55
N SER A 199 27.03 -12.77 -16.05
CA SER A 199 27.57 -14.10 -15.78
C SER A 199 27.88 -14.91 -17.04
N GLY A 200 27.51 -14.42 -18.23
CA GLY A 200 27.64 -15.14 -19.51
C GLY A 200 26.46 -16.06 -19.83
N GLU A 201 25.56 -16.30 -18.89
CA GLU A 201 24.32 -17.05 -19.09
C GLU A 201 23.37 -16.29 -20.03
N THR A 202 22.65 -17.01 -20.90
CA THR A 202 21.61 -16.44 -21.76
C THR A 202 20.25 -16.83 -21.22
N LEU A 203 19.44 -15.82 -20.87
CA LEU A 203 18.05 -16.00 -20.52
C LEU A 203 17.19 -15.85 -21.76
N GLU A 204 16.25 -16.77 -21.94
CA GLU A 204 15.25 -16.74 -23.01
C GLU A 204 13.88 -16.41 -22.42
N TYR A 205 13.13 -15.56 -23.10
CA TYR A 205 11.79 -15.16 -22.69
C TYR A 205 10.83 -15.26 -23.88
N GLU A 206 9.62 -15.72 -23.60
CA GLU A 206 8.48 -15.45 -24.48
C GLU A 206 8.07 -13.97 -24.36
N ILE A 207 7.48 -13.41 -25.42
CA ILE A 207 7.07 -11.99 -25.43
C ILE A 207 6.10 -11.69 -24.28
N ASP A 208 5.17 -12.60 -24.00
CA ASP A 208 4.14 -12.44 -22.97
C ASP A 208 4.68 -12.60 -21.54
N GLU A 209 5.90 -13.13 -21.38
CA GLU A 209 6.61 -13.27 -20.10
C GLU A 209 7.48 -12.05 -19.77
N LEU A 210 7.64 -11.11 -20.70
CA LEU A 210 8.47 -9.93 -20.47
C LEU A 210 7.89 -9.03 -19.38
N GLU A 211 8.75 -8.57 -18.47
CA GLU A 211 8.42 -7.48 -17.57
C GLU A 211 8.82 -6.13 -18.17
N TYR A 212 8.30 -5.04 -17.59
CA TYR A 212 8.72 -3.67 -17.91
C TYR A 212 10.26 -3.51 -17.86
N ASN A 213 10.90 -4.17 -16.88
CA ASN A 213 12.35 -4.16 -16.70
C ASN A 213 13.09 -4.81 -17.87
N ASN A 214 12.56 -5.90 -18.44
CA ASN A 214 13.14 -6.55 -19.60
C ASN A 214 13.09 -5.63 -20.81
N VAL A 215 11.92 -5.02 -21.09
CA VAL A 215 11.74 -4.09 -22.22
C VAL A 215 12.72 -2.90 -22.14
N VAL A 216 12.86 -2.30 -20.95
CA VAL A 216 13.81 -1.19 -20.74
C VAL A 216 15.25 -1.66 -20.92
N GLY A 217 15.58 -2.87 -20.48
CA GLY A 217 16.90 -3.47 -20.68
C GLY A 217 17.22 -3.70 -22.16
N LEU A 218 16.27 -4.27 -22.91
CA LEU A 218 16.41 -4.55 -24.34
C LEU A 218 16.60 -3.26 -25.15
N ALA A 219 15.89 -2.18 -24.80
CA ALA A 219 16.03 -0.88 -25.46
C ALA A 219 17.38 -0.18 -25.14
N ARG A 220 18.17 -0.69 -24.19
CA ARG A 220 19.48 -0.14 -23.78
C ARG A 220 20.66 -1.02 -24.21
N LEU A 221 20.42 -2.13 -24.90
CA LEU A 221 21.51 -2.99 -25.36
C LEU A 221 22.38 -2.24 -26.39
N GLU A 222 23.69 -2.49 -26.34
CA GLU A 222 24.62 -1.95 -27.34
C GLU A 222 24.55 -2.74 -28.66
N ILE A 223 24.33 -4.05 -28.54
CA ILE A 223 24.24 -4.98 -29.67
C ILE A 223 22.78 -5.46 -29.77
N ASP A 224 22.18 -5.27 -30.94
CA ASP A 224 20.79 -5.60 -31.24
C ASP A 224 19.75 -5.04 -30.24
N PRO A 225 19.70 -3.72 -30.00
CA PRO A 225 18.69 -3.13 -29.15
C PRO A 225 17.27 -3.30 -29.72
N LEU A 226 16.29 -3.28 -28.82
CA LEU A 226 14.89 -3.09 -29.20
C LEU A 226 14.71 -1.71 -29.85
N ILE A 227 14.46 -1.71 -31.16
CA ILE A 227 14.17 -0.49 -31.91
C ILE A 227 12.68 -0.17 -31.80
N VAL A 228 12.36 0.83 -30.97
CA VAL A 228 10.98 1.29 -30.78
C VAL A 228 10.66 2.44 -31.75
N PRO A 229 9.63 2.32 -32.60
CA PRO A 229 9.26 3.37 -33.54
C PRO A 229 8.74 4.62 -32.81
N VAL A 230 8.81 5.78 -33.48
CA VAL A 230 8.46 7.09 -32.88
C VAL A 230 7.06 7.09 -32.25
N HIS A 231 6.08 6.50 -32.91
CA HIS A 231 4.69 6.44 -32.43
C HIS A 231 4.51 5.57 -31.17
N ALA A 232 5.46 4.68 -30.86
CA ALA A 232 5.44 3.80 -29.69
C ALA A 232 6.39 4.26 -28.56
N GLN A 233 7.04 5.42 -28.71
CA GLN A 233 7.96 5.95 -27.71
C GLN A 233 7.27 6.28 -26.37
N SER A 234 6.00 6.68 -26.39
CA SER A 234 5.19 6.86 -25.18
C SER A 234 5.05 5.56 -24.38
N VAL A 235 4.93 4.42 -25.06
CA VAL A 235 4.83 3.10 -24.42
C VAL A 235 6.16 2.71 -23.78
N LEU A 236 7.29 2.97 -24.45
CA LEU A 236 8.61 2.76 -23.85
C LEU A 236 8.83 3.68 -22.63
N ALA A 237 8.33 4.92 -22.67
CA ALA A 237 8.39 5.83 -21.52
C ALA A 237 7.59 5.28 -20.33
N VAL A 238 6.41 4.69 -20.56
CA VAL A 238 5.64 3.98 -19.53
C VAL A 238 6.46 2.83 -18.93
N CYS A 239 7.10 1.99 -19.75
CA CYS A 239 7.96 0.91 -19.25
C CYS A 239 9.11 1.44 -18.37
N ARG A 240 9.72 2.58 -18.74
CA ARG A 240 10.77 3.24 -17.94
C ARG A 240 10.24 3.77 -16.61
N ALA A 241 9.08 4.40 -16.62
CA ALA A 241 8.45 4.91 -15.40
C ALA A 241 8.03 3.76 -14.46
N ALA A 242 7.43 2.70 -15.02
CA ALA A 242 7.05 1.49 -14.27
C ALA A 242 8.28 0.82 -13.65
N LYS A 243 9.37 0.68 -14.40
CA LYS A 243 10.66 0.21 -13.88
C LYS A 243 11.13 1.06 -12.70
N ALA A 244 11.15 2.39 -12.84
CA ALA A 244 11.63 3.27 -11.78
C ALA A 244 10.83 3.12 -10.48
N VAL A 245 9.51 3.01 -10.57
CA VAL A 245 8.64 2.77 -9.41
C VAL A 245 8.87 1.36 -8.85
N ARG A 246 8.93 0.31 -9.68
CA ARG A 246 9.23 -1.06 -9.23
C ARG A 246 10.59 -1.17 -8.54
N ASP A 247 11.61 -0.48 -9.05
CA ASP A 247 12.93 -0.42 -8.41
C ASP A 247 12.83 0.21 -7.01
N ASP A 248 12.11 1.33 -6.86
CA ASP A 248 11.92 1.96 -5.54
C ASP A 248 11.22 1.01 -4.57
N LEU A 249 10.17 0.30 -5.03
CA LEU A 249 9.46 -0.69 -4.21
C LEU A 249 10.34 -1.91 -3.87
N ALA A 250 11.12 -2.44 -4.80
CA ALA A 250 11.99 -3.59 -4.57
C ALA A 250 13.09 -3.29 -3.52
N HIS A 251 13.53 -2.03 -3.43
CA HIS A 251 14.51 -1.58 -2.43
C HIS A 251 13.88 -1.09 -1.13
N LEU A 252 12.59 -1.37 -0.89
CA LEU A 252 11.85 -0.96 0.32
C LEU A 252 11.81 0.56 0.53
N ARG A 253 11.79 1.34 -0.56
CA ARG A 253 11.75 2.81 -0.52
C ARG A 253 10.37 3.33 -0.89
N LYS A 254 9.93 4.41 -0.22
CA LYS A 254 8.77 5.21 -0.65
C LYS A 254 9.08 5.76 -2.06
N PRO A 255 8.32 5.37 -3.10
CA PRO A 255 8.51 5.98 -4.41
C PRO A 255 8.08 7.45 -4.35
N ASP A 256 8.73 8.27 -5.16
CA ASP A 256 8.41 9.68 -5.25
C ASP A 256 6.99 9.89 -5.83
N THR A 257 6.21 10.77 -5.20
CA THR A 257 4.80 11.01 -5.56
C THR A 257 4.66 11.53 -6.99
N ALA A 258 5.57 12.37 -7.48
CA ALA A 258 5.54 12.85 -8.85
C ALA A 258 5.86 11.74 -9.86
N LYS A 259 6.78 10.81 -9.55
CA LYS A 259 7.00 9.61 -10.36
C LYS A 259 5.74 8.74 -10.46
N ILE A 260 5.03 8.55 -9.34
CA ILE A 260 3.78 7.77 -9.32
C ILE A 260 2.72 8.45 -10.18
N ALA A 261 2.46 9.74 -9.97
CA ALA A 261 1.47 10.50 -10.74
C ALA A 261 1.80 10.49 -12.24
N GLY A 262 3.07 10.70 -12.60
CA GLY A 262 3.53 10.67 -13.99
C GLY A 262 3.37 9.29 -14.63
N LEU A 263 3.68 8.20 -13.90
CA LEU A 263 3.46 6.83 -14.36
C LEU A 263 1.98 6.58 -14.65
N ILE A 264 1.10 6.92 -13.71
CA ILE A 264 -0.34 6.70 -13.83
C ILE A 264 -0.89 7.48 -15.03
N ALA A 265 -0.59 8.77 -15.12
CA ALA A 265 -1.06 9.61 -16.22
C ALA A 265 -0.57 9.08 -17.58
N ALA A 266 0.70 8.65 -17.67
CA ALA A 266 1.25 8.09 -18.90
C ALA A 266 0.63 6.74 -19.26
N MET A 267 0.33 5.89 -18.27
CA MET A 267 -0.31 4.59 -18.46
C MET A 267 -1.76 4.76 -18.94
N ASP A 268 -2.56 5.57 -18.25
CA ASP A 268 -3.96 5.81 -18.61
C ASP A 268 -4.08 6.50 -19.98
N ALA A 269 -3.09 7.31 -20.38
CA ALA A 269 -3.07 7.89 -21.73
C ALA A 269 -2.85 6.86 -22.85
N ILE A 270 -2.15 5.76 -22.59
CA ILE A 270 -1.95 4.70 -23.59
C ILE A 270 -3.00 3.59 -23.47
N LEU A 271 -3.59 3.39 -22.30
CA LEU A 271 -4.61 2.38 -22.00
C LEU A 271 -5.86 3.05 -21.39
N PRO A 272 -6.66 3.77 -22.19
CA PRO A 272 -7.90 4.38 -21.72
C PRO A 272 -8.95 3.35 -21.31
#